data_AF-A0A8S0H679-F1
#
_entry.id   AF-A0A8S0H679-F1
#
_cell.length_a   1.000
_cell.length_b   1.000
_cell.length_c   1.000
_cell.angle_alpha   90.00
_cell.angle_beta   90.00
_cell.angle_gamma   90.00
#
_symmetry.space_group_name_H-M   'P 1'
#
loop_
_entity.id
_entity.type
_entity.pdbx_description
1 polymer ?
#
loop_
_entity_poly.entity_id
_entity_poly.type
_entity_poly.pdbx_seq_one_letter_code
_entity_poly.pdbx_strand_id
1 'polypeptide(L)'
;MAGADRVEGCLFGNGERTGNVDLVTVALNLYTQGVNPELDFSDIDGVRKVVEECNQIAVHPRHPYVGDLVHTAFSGSHQDAIRKGFAQQKADGLWEVPYLPIDPADIGRSYEAVIRVNSQSGKGGIAYLLEQEYGISLPRRMQIEFSQVVQRETDRLGLEMTAQQIHALLHSEYLQANTPYALVSHRLQEENGHSAVEVEVSSKGQGETNLSWRGKGNGALEALVAGLPVPVEIMDYNEHAIGAGTNAKAAAYIELRVNGERAVHGVGIDENITTASFKALFSALNRSLSEQQAKAA
;
A
#
# COMPACT_ATOMS: atom_id res chain seq x y z
N MET A 1 -42.09 -17.79 -11.67
CA MET A 1 -41.94 -18.77 -12.77
C MET A 1 -43.05 -19.83 -12.80
N ALA A 2 -43.59 -20.28 -11.66
CA ALA A 2 -44.65 -21.31 -11.60
C ALA A 2 -46.10 -20.75 -11.52
N GLY A 3 -46.31 -19.47 -11.86
CA GLY A 3 -47.64 -18.82 -11.85
C GLY A 3 -48.12 -18.24 -10.52
N ALA A 4 -47.22 -17.95 -9.57
CA ALA A 4 -47.57 -17.22 -8.35
C ALA A 4 -47.64 -15.70 -8.59
N ASP A 5 -48.63 -15.03 -7.99
CA ASP A 5 -48.89 -13.58 -8.16
C ASP A 5 -48.31 -12.72 -7.02
N ARG A 6 -47.96 -13.31 -5.87
CA ARG A 6 -47.48 -12.57 -4.68
C ARG A 6 -46.48 -13.37 -3.87
N VAL A 7 -45.52 -12.65 -3.28
CA VAL A 7 -44.51 -13.15 -2.35
C VAL A 7 -44.62 -12.39 -1.02
N GLU A 8 -44.58 -13.10 0.10
CA GLU A 8 -44.49 -12.53 1.44
C GLU A 8 -43.10 -12.79 2.03
N GLY A 9 -42.52 -11.82 2.75
CA GLY A 9 -41.18 -11.92 3.30
C GLY A 9 -40.85 -10.82 4.30
N CYS A 10 -39.58 -10.71 4.67
CA CYS A 10 -39.06 -9.67 5.55
C CYS A 10 -37.81 -9.01 4.95
N LEU A 11 -37.51 -7.78 5.34
CA LEU A 11 -36.25 -7.13 4.99
C LEU A 11 -35.09 -7.88 5.68
N PHE A 12 -34.04 -8.16 4.91
CA PHE A 12 -32.84 -8.90 5.34
C PHE A 12 -33.15 -10.29 5.94
N GLY A 13 -34.28 -10.88 5.54
CA GLY A 13 -34.62 -12.26 5.86
C GLY A 13 -34.93 -12.53 7.33
N ASN A 14 -35.38 -11.54 8.11
CA ASN A 14 -35.81 -11.78 9.49
C ASN A 14 -37.06 -12.71 9.55
N GLY A 15 -37.28 -13.39 10.68
CA GLY A 15 -38.42 -14.30 10.88
C GLY A 15 -38.10 -15.47 11.81
N GLU A 16 -39.02 -16.42 11.95
CA GLU A 16 -38.79 -17.58 12.82
C GLU A 16 -37.63 -18.48 12.33
N ARG A 17 -36.80 -18.95 13.27
CA ARG A 17 -35.68 -19.89 13.04
C ARG A 17 -34.66 -19.35 12.04
N THR A 18 -34.79 -19.75 10.77
CA THR A 18 -33.90 -19.34 9.67
C THR A 18 -34.35 -18.07 8.99
N GLY A 19 -35.53 -17.55 9.34
CA GLY A 19 -36.09 -16.34 8.76
C GLY A 19 -37.10 -16.58 7.64
N ASN A 20 -37.78 -15.51 7.24
CA ASN A 20 -38.59 -15.46 6.02
C ASN A 20 -37.70 -15.20 4.80
N VAL A 21 -38.27 -15.28 3.59
CA VAL A 21 -37.57 -14.84 2.38
C VAL A 21 -37.17 -13.36 2.50
N ASP A 22 -35.96 -13.04 2.05
CA ASP A 22 -35.44 -11.69 2.07
C ASP A 22 -35.98 -10.86 0.89
N LEU A 23 -36.83 -9.87 1.20
CA LEU A 23 -37.44 -8.99 0.20
C LEU A 23 -36.42 -8.09 -0.49
N VAL A 24 -35.32 -7.72 0.17
CA VAL A 24 -34.25 -6.91 -0.44
C VAL A 24 -33.52 -7.73 -1.50
N THR A 25 -33.14 -8.95 -1.15
CA THR A 25 -32.49 -9.88 -2.11
C THR A 25 -33.41 -10.18 -3.29
N VAL A 26 -34.71 -10.42 -3.07
CA VAL A 26 -35.66 -10.66 -4.18
C VAL A 26 -35.76 -9.45 -5.10
N ALA A 27 -35.90 -8.25 -4.56
CA ALA A 27 -36.01 -7.02 -5.35
C ALA A 27 -34.75 -6.71 -6.15
N LEU A 28 -33.56 -6.80 -5.53
CA LEU A 28 -32.31 -6.50 -6.21
C LEU A 28 -31.88 -7.61 -7.19
N ASN A 29 -32.33 -8.85 -6.99
CA ASN A 29 -32.21 -9.89 -8.01
C ASN A 29 -33.03 -9.57 -9.26
N LEU A 30 -34.20 -8.94 -9.14
CA LEU A 30 -34.97 -8.46 -10.30
C LEU A 30 -34.26 -7.28 -10.96
N TYR A 31 -33.83 -6.29 -10.16
CA TYR A 31 -33.15 -5.10 -10.63
C TYR A 31 -31.90 -5.43 -11.45
N THR A 32 -31.02 -6.31 -10.95
CA THR A 32 -29.79 -6.73 -11.64
C THR A 32 -30.04 -7.52 -12.93
N GLN A 33 -31.27 -7.97 -13.18
CA GLN A 33 -31.69 -8.61 -14.43
C GLN A 33 -32.50 -7.64 -15.33
N GLY A 34 -32.54 -6.35 -15.00
CA GLY A 34 -33.24 -5.32 -15.77
C GLY A 34 -34.75 -5.30 -15.57
N VAL A 35 -35.27 -5.91 -14.50
CA VAL A 35 -36.69 -5.87 -14.14
C VAL A 35 -36.90 -4.91 -12.98
N ASN A 36 -37.75 -3.90 -13.17
CA ASN A 36 -38.09 -2.95 -12.10
C ASN A 36 -38.81 -3.69 -10.94
N PRO A 37 -38.26 -3.68 -9.72
CA PRO A 37 -38.88 -4.36 -8.57
C PRO A 37 -40.04 -3.57 -7.94
N GLU A 38 -40.31 -2.34 -8.38
CA GLU A 38 -41.30 -1.41 -7.79
C GLU A 38 -41.04 -1.09 -6.31
N LEU A 39 -39.80 -1.29 -5.86
CA LEU A 39 -39.29 -0.96 -4.52
C LEU A 39 -38.01 -0.15 -4.66
N ASP A 40 -37.85 0.84 -3.77
CA ASP A 40 -36.70 1.73 -3.76
C ASP A 40 -35.66 1.27 -2.73
N PHE A 41 -34.45 0.98 -3.23
CA PHE A 41 -33.28 0.61 -2.43
C PHE A 41 -32.07 1.49 -2.78
N SER A 42 -32.27 2.68 -3.33
CA SER A 42 -31.18 3.62 -3.67
C SER A 42 -30.41 4.13 -2.45
N ASP A 43 -30.94 3.95 -1.24
CA ASP A 43 -30.23 4.10 0.04
C ASP A 43 -30.37 2.81 0.88
N ILE A 44 -29.63 1.77 0.50
CA ILE A 44 -29.71 0.48 1.19
C ILE A 44 -29.18 0.54 2.62
N ASP A 45 -28.26 1.46 2.91
CA ASP A 45 -27.69 1.64 4.25
C ASP A 45 -28.66 2.34 5.21
N GLY A 46 -29.47 3.28 4.70
CA GLY A 46 -30.62 3.81 5.42
C GLY A 46 -31.62 2.71 5.80
N VAL A 47 -31.94 1.82 4.86
CA VAL A 47 -32.81 0.65 5.11
C VAL A 47 -32.18 -0.29 6.14
N ARG A 48 -30.90 -0.64 5.98
CA ARG A 48 -30.14 -1.47 6.95
C ARG A 48 -30.25 -0.92 8.35
N LYS A 49 -29.96 0.36 8.52
CA LYS A 49 -29.97 1.03 9.82
C LYS A 49 -31.33 0.90 10.50
N VAL A 50 -32.42 1.21 9.78
CA VAL A 50 -33.78 1.11 10.33
C VAL A 50 -34.12 -0.34 10.72
N VAL A 51 -33.72 -1.32 9.92
CA VAL A 51 -34.00 -2.74 10.21
C VAL A 51 -33.19 -3.25 11.40
N GLU A 52 -31.90 -2.91 11.50
CA GLU A 52 -31.06 -3.27 12.65
C GLU A 52 -31.57 -2.60 13.93
N GLU A 53 -32.01 -1.33 13.86
CA GLU A 53 -32.64 -0.63 14.98
C GLU A 53 -33.97 -1.27 15.40
N CYS A 54 -34.84 -1.64 14.46
CA CYS A 54 -36.12 -2.28 14.78
C CYS A 54 -35.95 -3.69 15.36
N ASN A 55 -35.04 -4.49 14.78
CA ASN A 55 -34.91 -5.90 15.11
C ASN A 55 -33.91 -6.17 16.24
N GLN A 56 -33.02 -5.21 16.54
CA GLN A 56 -31.89 -5.39 17.46
C GLN A 56 -30.98 -6.56 17.06
N ILE A 57 -30.90 -6.84 15.77
CA ILE A 57 -30.09 -7.90 15.16
C ILE A 57 -29.31 -7.27 14.01
N ALA A 58 -27.99 -7.44 14.02
CA ALA A 58 -27.13 -6.95 12.96
C ALA A 58 -27.30 -7.76 11.67
N VAL A 59 -27.19 -7.09 10.52
CA VAL A 59 -27.12 -7.74 9.21
C VAL A 59 -25.75 -8.40 9.04
N HIS A 60 -25.73 -9.62 8.53
CA HIS A 60 -24.48 -10.37 8.37
C HIS A 60 -23.53 -9.68 7.36
N PRO A 61 -22.21 -9.64 7.58
CA PRO A 61 -21.26 -8.97 6.67
C PRO A 61 -21.24 -9.50 5.23
N ARG A 62 -21.80 -10.69 4.98
CA ARG A 62 -21.93 -11.31 3.65
C ARG A 62 -23.38 -11.39 3.15
N HIS A 63 -24.31 -10.72 3.83
CA HIS A 63 -25.70 -10.69 3.40
C HIS A 63 -25.79 -10.03 2.03
N PRO A 64 -26.44 -10.63 1.01
CA PRO A 64 -26.44 -10.08 -0.35
C PRO A 64 -26.80 -8.59 -0.41
N TYR A 65 -26.07 -7.83 -1.24
CA TYR A 65 -26.20 -6.38 -1.48
C TYR A 65 -25.87 -5.45 -0.30
N VAL A 66 -26.20 -5.82 0.94
CA VAL A 66 -26.10 -4.94 2.12
C VAL A 66 -25.00 -5.33 3.11
N GLY A 67 -24.42 -6.52 3.00
CA GLY A 67 -23.33 -6.93 3.88
C GLY A 67 -22.09 -6.05 3.67
N ASP A 68 -21.30 -5.86 4.71
CA ASP A 68 -20.09 -5.00 4.66
C ASP A 68 -19.05 -5.46 3.62
N LEU A 69 -19.07 -6.73 3.22
CA LEU A 69 -18.03 -7.33 2.37
C LEU A 69 -18.47 -7.58 0.92
N VAL A 70 -19.71 -7.24 0.56
CA VAL A 70 -20.32 -7.70 -0.71
C VAL A 70 -19.91 -6.89 -1.94
N HIS A 71 -19.39 -5.67 -1.74
CA HIS A 71 -18.78 -4.85 -2.78
C HIS A 71 -17.26 -4.75 -2.62
N THR A 72 -16.65 -5.72 -1.95
CA THR A 72 -15.23 -5.72 -1.64
C THR A 72 -14.49 -6.81 -2.40
N ALA A 73 -13.38 -6.46 -3.05
CA ALA A 73 -12.47 -7.43 -3.68
C ALA A 73 -11.14 -7.49 -2.93
N PHE A 74 -10.81 -8.66 -2.39
CA PHE A 74 -9.55 -8.89 -1.67
C PHE A 74 -8.40 -9.36 -2.58
N SER A 75 -8.72 -9.99 -3.71
CA SER A 75 -7.71 -10.49 -4.65
C SER A 75 -7.20 -9.37 -5.56
N GLY A 76 -5.89 -9.23 -5.67
CA GLY A 76 -5.26 -8.28 -6.60
C GLY A 76 -5.64 -8.51 -8.06
N SER A 77 -5.90 -9.76 -8.47
CA SER A 77 -6.37 -10.04 -9.84
C SER A 77 -7.82 -9.59 -10.05
N HIS A 78 -8.68 -9.72 -9.04
CA HIS A 78 -10.06 -9.21 -9.11
C HIS A 78 -10.06 -7.69 -9.12
N GLN A 79 -9.25 -7.05 -8.27
CA GLN A 79 -9.08 -5.60 -8.24
C GLN A 79 -8.61 -5.04 -9.58
N ASP A 80 -7.62 -5.66 -10.22
CA ASP A 80 -7.14 -5.25 -11.55
C ASP A 80 -8.25 -5.34 -12.60
N ALA A 81 -9.02 -6.43 -12.61
CA ALA A 81 -10.13 -6.61 -13.54
C ALA A 81 -11.27 -5.61 -13.29
N ILE A 82 -11.62 -5.37 -12.03
CA ILE A 82 -12.62 -4.36 -11.62
C ILE A 82 -12.18 -2.98 -12.09
N ARG A 83 -10.92 -2.59 -11.83
CA ARG A 83 -10.35 -1.31 -12.29
C ARG A 83 -10.44 -1.15 -13.81
N LYS A 84 -10.12 -2.21 -14.57
CA LYS A 84 -10.25 -2.20 -16.04
C LYS A 84 -11.70 -2.12 -16.51
N GLY A 85 -12.64 -2.71 -15.77
CA GLY A 85 -14.07 -2.58 -16.00
C GLY A 85 -14.53 -1.14 -15.80
N PHE A 86 -14.24 -0.55 -14.64
CA PHE A 86 -14.56 0.86 -14.35
C PHE A 86 -13.97 1.83 -15.37
N ALA A 87 -12.72 1.62 -15.82
CA ALA A 87 -12.08 2.47 -16.82
C ALA A 87 -12.77 2.43 -18.20
N GLN A 88 -13.52 1.36 -18.51
CA GLN A 88 -14.27 1.19 -19.75
C GLN A 88 -15.77 1.47 -19.58
N GLN A 89 -16.26 1.53 -18.34
CA GLN A 89 -17.67 1.76 -18.02
C GLN A 89 -18.12 3.13 -18.52
N LYS A 90 -19.25 3.15 -19.22
CA LYS A 90 -19.90 4.39 -19.70
C LYS A 90 -21.04 4.73 -18.75
N ALA A 91 -21.24 6.02 -18.47
CA ALA A 91 -22.28 6.49 -17.53
C ALA A 91 -23.69 6.01 -17.93
N ASP A 92 -24.03 6.08 -19.21
CA ASP A 92 -25.33 5.61 -19.74
C ASP A 92 -25.25 4.21 -20.38
N GLY A 93 -24.16 3.47 -20.11
CA GLY A 93 -23.93 2.13 -20.65
C GLY A 93 -24.54 1.04 -19.79
N LEU A 94 -24.63 -0.17 -20.34
CA LEU A 94 -24.87 -1.36 -19.52
C LEU A 94 -23.74 -1.51 -18.50
N TRP A 95 -24.06 -2.00 -17.30
CA TRP A 95 -23.05 -2.28 -16.29
C TRP A 95 -22.21 -3.50 -16.70
N GLU A 96 -20.91 -3.27 -16.95
CA GLU A 96 -19.98 -4.28 -17.47
C GLU A 96 -18.69 -4.35 -16.65
N VAL A 97 -18.81 -4.32 -15.31
CA VAL A 97 -17.65 -4.42 -14.40
C VAL A 97 -17.51 -5.86 -13.87
N PRO A 98 -16.39 -6.55 -14.12
CA PRO A 98 -16.17 -7.91 -13.64
C PRO A 98 -16.31 -8.03 -12.12
N TYR A 99 -16.85 -9.16 -11.64
CA TYR A 99 -17.03 -9.47 -10.20
C TYR A 99 -18.03 -8.60 -9.43
N LEU A 100 -18.55 -7.51 -10.01
CA LEU A 100 -19.59 -6.68 -9.41
C LEU A 100 -20.90 -6.88 -10.19
N PRO A 101 -21.94 -7.50 -9.60
CA PRO A 101 -23.19 -7.78 -10.31
C PRO A 101 -24.08 -6.54 -10.54
N ILE A 102 -23.79 -5.44 -9.84
CA ILE A 102 -24.50 -4.17 -9.86
C ILE A 102 -23.47 -3.05 -9.64
N ASP A 103 -23.76 -1.85 -10.12
CA ASP A 103 -23.06 -0.66 -9.65
C ASP A 103 -23.40 -0.44 -8.16
N PRO A 104 -22.43 -0.45 -7.23
CA PRO A 104 -22.72 -0.14 -5.83
C PRO A 104 -23.41 1.23 -5.66
N ALA A 105 -23.16 2.18 -6.56
CA ALA A 105 -23.76 3.51 -6.51
C ALA A 105 -25.29 3.49 -6.69
N ASP A 106 -25.83 2.50 -7.42
CA ASP A 106 -27.27 2.36 -7.65
C ASP A 106 -28.06 2.15 -6.36
N ILE A 107 -27.39 1.61 -5.32
CA ILE A 107 -27.96 1.33 -4.00
C ILE A 107 -27.37 2.22 -2.89
N GLY A 108 -26.70 3.31 -3.28
CA GLY A 108 -26.15 4.29 -2.33
C GLY A 108 -24.81 3.88 -1.70
N ARG A 109 -24.12 2.90 -2.28
CA ARG A 109 -22.83 2.40 -1.81
C ARG A 109 -21.70 2.75 -2.77
N SER A 110 -20.47 2.55 -2.31
CA SER A 110 -19.27 2.64 -3.14
C SER A 110 -18.61 1.28 -3.27
N TYR A 111 -17.96 1.03 -4.41
CA TYR A 111 -16.97 -0.04 -4.48
C TYR A 111 -15.82 0.30 -3.54
N GLU A 112 -15.67 -0.48 -2.49
CA GLU A 112 -14.50 -0.39 -1.63
C GLU A 112 -13.42 -1.34 -2.16
N ALA A 113 -12.41 -0.75 -2.81
CA ALA A 113 -11.13 -1.41 -2.98
C ALA A 113 -10.45 -1.49 -1.60
N VAL A 114 -10.95 -2.36 -0.72
CA VAL A 114 -10.28 -2.69 0.52
C VAL A 114 -9.07 -3.53 0.15
N ILE A 115 -7.98 -2.86 -0.23
CA ILE A 115 -6.69 -3.53 -0.38
C ILE A 115 -6.16 -3.75 1.02
N ARG A 116 -6.61 -4.86 1.61
CA ARG A 116 -6.04 -5.41 2.82
C ARG A 116 -5.03 -6.46 2.41
N VAL A 117 -3.79 -6.27 2.87
CA VAL A 117 -2.71 -7.20 2.61
C VAL A 117 -2.71 -8.24 3.72
N ASN A 118 -3.01 -9.49 3.40
CA ASN A 118 -2.80 -10.64 4.27
C ASN A 118 -1.59 -11.46 3.81
N SER A 119 -1.29 -12.55 4.49
CA SER A 119 -0.17 -13.44 4.19
C SER A 119 -0.21 -14.10 2.80
N GLN A 120 -1.35 -14.00 2.09
CA GLN A 120 -1.55 -14.48 0.71
C GLN A 120 -1.54 -13.34 -0.32
N SER A 121 -1.51 -12.08 0.11
CA SER A 121 -1.54 -10.93 -0.79
C SER A 121 -0.23 -10.82 -1.58
N GLY A 122 -0.36 -10.76 -2.91
CA GLY A 122 0.79 -10.69 -3.81
C GLY A 122 1.52 -9.34 -3.78
N LYS A 123 2.77 -9.35 -4.26
CA LYS A 123 3.69 -8.19 -4.35
C LYS A 123 3.04 -6.93 -4.95
N GLY A 124 2.14 -7.11 -5.92
CA GLY A 124 1.45 -6.02 -6.60
C GLY A 124 0.48 -5.23 -5.71
N GLY A 125 -0.14 -5.86 -4.72
CA GLY A 125 -1.07 -5.16 -3.81
C GLY A 125 -0.37 -4.17 -2.89
N ILE A 126 0.80 -4.56 -2.37
CA ILE A 126 1.64 -3.71 -1.51
C ILE A 126 2.15 -2.49 -2.28
N ALA A 127 2.70 -2.72 -3.47
CA ALA A 127 3.24 -1.65 -4.32
C ALA A 127 2.15 -0.67 -4.75
N TYR A 128 0.98 -1.18 -5.17
CA TYR A 128 -0.14 -0.34 -5.57
C TYR A 128 -0.66 0.54 -4.42
N LEU A 129 -0.78 -0.01 -3.21
CA LEU A 129 -1.18 0.75 -2.03
C LEU A 129 -0.24 1.92 -1.71
N LEU A 130 1.06 1.65 -1.71
CA LEU A 130 2.07 2.67 -1.46
C LEU A 130 2.08 3.76 -2.53
N GLU A 131 1.90 3.38 -3.79
CA GLU A 131 1.84 4.31 -4.91
C GLU A 131 0.59 5.19 -4.86
N GLN A 132 -0.59 4.60 -4.64
CA GLN A 132 -1.86 5.35 -4.63
C GLN A 132 -2.00 6.26 -3.41
N GLU A 133 -1.71 5.76 -2.21
CA GLU A 133 -1.97 6.50 -0.96
C GLU A 133 -0.82 7.42 -0.55
N TYR A 134 0.41 7.10 -0.96
CA TYR A 134 1.62 7.80 -0.51
C TYR A 134 2.53 8.28 -1.65
N GLY A 135 2.20 7.99 -2.91
CA GLY A 135 3.03 8.34 -4.07
C GLY A 135 4.36 7.58 -4.13
N ILE A 136 4.51 6.48 -3.38
CA ILE A 136 5.75 5.70 -3.28
C ILE A 136 5.72 4.54 -4.28
N SER A 137 6.34 4.75 -5.43
CA SER A 137 6.54 3.72 -6.47
C SER A 137 7.85 2.95 -6.23
N LEU A 138 7.75 1.78 -5.60
CA LEU A 138 8.92 0.93 -5.31
C LEU A 138 9.50 0.28 -6.58
N PRO A 139 10.84 0.24 -6.76
CA PRO A 139 11.47 -0.56 -7.82
C PRO A 139 11.14 -2.04 -7.71
N ARG A 140 11.10 -2.77 -8.84
CA ARG A 140 10.63 -4.16 -8.88
C ARG A 140 11.38 -5.10 -7.93
N ARG A 141 12.70 -4.95 -7.78
CA ARG A 141 13.50 -5.79 -6.87
C ARG A 141 13.19 -5.45 -5.41
N MET A 142 12.98 -4.18 -5.11
CA MET A 142 12.57 -3.72 -3.79
C MET A 142 11.14 -4.16 -3.43
N GLN A 143 10.20 -4.20 -4.39
CA GLN A 143 8.86 -4.75 -4.14
C GLN A 143 8.93 -6.19 -3.64
N ILE A 144 9.87 -6.99 -4.17
CA ILE A 144 10.09 -8.37 -3.73
C ILE A 144 10.64 -8.39 -2.30
N GLU A 145 11.66 -7.59 -2.02
CA GLU A 145 12.27 -7.52 -0.69
C GLU A 145 11.26 -7.06 0.37
N PHE A 146 10.56 -5.96 0.11
CA PHE A 146 9.59 -5.40 1.05
C PHE A 146 8.36 -6.31 1.23
N SER A 147 7.95 -7.05 0.19
CA SER A 147 6.88 -8.04 0.35
C SER A 147 7.20 -9.12 1.39
N GLN A 148 8.48 -9.49 1.55
CA GLN A 148 8.91 -10.44 2.58
C GLN A 148 8.87 -9.81 3.99
N VAL A 149 9.11 -8.50 4.10
CA VAL A 149 8.99 -7.75 5.36
C VAL A 149 7.52 -7.70 5.78
N VAL A 150 6.63 -7.30 4.86
CA VAL A 150 5.19 -7.25 5.11
C VAL A 150 4.64 -8.64 5.44
N GLN A 151 5.03 -9.69 4.71
CA GLN A 151 4.57 -11.05 4.96
C GLN A 151 4.94 -11.53 6.38
N ARG A 152 6.20 -11.33 6.80
CA ARG A 152 6.63 -11.68 8.17
C ARG A 152 5.80 -10.96 9.23
N GLU A 153 5.47 -9.69 9.01
CA GLU A 153 4.68 -8.92 9.97
C GLU A 153 3.20 -9.35 9.99
N THR A 154 2.61 -9.63 8.82
CA THR A 154 1.25 -10.19 8.74
C THR A 154 1.15 -11.54 9.43
N ASP A 155 2.14 -12.42 9.24
CA ASP A 155 2.18 -13.75 9.87
C ASP A 155 2.33 -13.65 11.39
N ARG A 156 3.13 -12.68 11.87
CA ARG A 156 3.33 -12.42 13.31
C ARG A 156 2.06 -11.92 13.99
N LEU A 157 1.31 -11.03 13.33
CA LEU A 157 0.10 -10.43 13.90
C LEU A 157 -1.15 -11.29 13.70
N GLY A 158 -1.15 -12.20 12.73
CA GLY A 158 -2.33 -12.99 12.36
C GLY A 158 -3.48 -12.14 11.80
N LEU A 159 -3.18 -10.92 11.33
CA LEU A 159 -4.16 -9.93 10.90
C LEU A 159 -3.77 -9.34 9.55
N GLU A 160 -4.80 -8.85 8.85
CA GLU A 160 -4.65 -8.03 7.66
C GLU A 160 -4.01 -6.67 7.98
N MET A 161 -3.15 -6.19 7.10
CA MET A 161 -2.54 -4.85 7.20
C MET A 161 -3.23 -3.86 6.26
N THR A 162 -3.51 -2.68 6.81
CA THR A 162 -3.98 -1.49 6.09
C THR A 162 -2.83 -0.78 5.37
N ALA A 163 -3.16 0.11 4.41
CA ALA A 163 -2.17 0.95 3.74
C ALA A 163 -1.31 1.77 4.73
N GLN A 164 -1.92 2.29 5.79
CA GLN A 164 -1.22 3.03 6.85
C GLN A 164 -0.22 2.14 7.61
N GLN A 165 -0.60 0.90 7.94
CA GLN A 165 0.31 -0.03 8.61
C GLN A 165 1.46 -0.45 7.71
N ILE A 166 1.20 -0.66 6.42
CA ILE A 166 2.24 -0.98 5.43
C ILE A 166 3.21 0.20 5.27
N HIS A 167 2.69 1.43 5.17
CA HIS A 167 3.54 2.62 5.09
C HIS A 167 4.36 2.82 6.37
N ALA A 168 3.76 2.59 7.55
CA ALA A 168 4.49 2.64 8.82
C ALA A 168 5.61 1.58 8.88
N LEU A 169 5.36 0.38 8.35
CA LEU A 169 6.35 -0.69 8.26
C LEU A 169 7.49 -0.34 7.28
N LEU A 170 7.18 0.25 6.12
CA LEU A 170 8.19 0.79 5.20
C LEU A 170 9.05 1.84 5.91
N HIS A 171 8.39 2.72 6.67
CA HIS A 171 9.05 3.79 7.39
C HIS A 171 9.99 3.25 8.48
N SER A 172 9.56 2.28 9.27
CA SER A 172 10.41 1.68 10.30
C SER A 172 11.57 0.88 9.72
N GLU A 173 11.32 0.10 8.66
CA GLU A 173 12.30 -0.81 8.07
C GLU A 173 13.37 -0.06 7.24
N TYR A 174 12.99 1.00 6.52
CA TYR A 174 13.88 1.70 5.59
C TYR A 174 14.18 3.15 6.01
N LEU A 175 13.17 3.98 6.23
CA LEU A 175 13.36 5.43 6.49
C LEU A 175 13.94 5.70 7.88
N GLN A 176 13.74 4.78 8.83
CA GLN A 176 14.29 4.84 10.19
C GLN A 176 15.50 3.94 10.40
N ALA A 177 16.05 3.32 9.34
CA ALA A 177 17.30 2.59 9.39
C ALA A 177 18.48 3.57 9.55
N ASN A 178 18.61 4.14 10.76
CA ASN A 178 19.55 5.20 11.14
C ASN A 178 20.68 4.70 12.06
N THR A 179 20.84 3.38 12.17
CA THR A 179 21.86 2.74 13.02
C THR A 179 22.65 1.71 12.20
N PRO A 180 23.99 1.68 12.29
CA PRO A 180 24.82 2.45 13.23
C PRO A 180 25.08 3.91 12.83
N TYR A 181 24.78 4.33 11.61
CA TYR A 181 25.18 5.64 11.10
C TYR A 181 23.99 6.52 10.71
N ALA A 182 23.73 7.59 11.46
CA ALA A 182 22.68 8.56 11.13
C ALA A 182 23.29 9.79 10.44
N LEU A 183 22.80 10.13 9.24
CA LEU A 183 23.20 11.35 8.54
C LEU A 183 22.70 12.59 9.31
N VAL A 184 23.62 13.46 9.73
CA VAL A 184 23.32 14.70 10.46
C VAL A 184 23.28 15.88 9.50
N SER A 185 24.34 16.04 8.72
CA SER A 185 24.47 17.12 7.75
C SER A 185 25.34 16.68 6.56
N HIS A 186 25.22 17.40 5.45
CA HIS A 186 26.04 17.18 4.27
C HIS A 186 26.36 18.50 3.56
N ARG A 187 27.52 18.54 2.90
CA ARG A 187 27.94 19.61 2.02
C ARG A 187 28.40 18.99 0.71
N LEU A 188 27.75 19.39 -0.39
CA LEU A 188 28.14 19.04 -1.75
C LEU A 188 28.80 20.26 -2.41
N GLN A 189 29.97 20.06 -3.01
CA GLN A 189 30.63 21.03 -3.88
C GLN A 189 30.82 20.39 -5.25
N GLU A 190 30.41 21.09 -6.32
CA GLU A 190 30.55 20.62 -7.69
C GLU A 190 31.37 21.62 -8.50
N GLU A 191 32.40 21.12 -9.20
CA GLU A 191 33.27 21.92 -10.06
C GLU A 191 33.74 21.08 -11.25
N ASN A 192 33.49 21.56 -12.47
CA ASN A 192 33.98 20.95 -13.73
C ASN A 192 33.74 19.43 -13.83
N GLY A 193 32.55 18.96 -13.49
CA GLY A 193 32.19 17.54 -13.54
C GLY A 193 32.75 16.67 -12.41
N HIS A 194 33.36 17.28 -11.40
CA HIS A 194 33.80 16.60 -10.19
C HIS A 194 32.97 17.08 -8.99
N SER A 195 32.61 16.13 -8.13
CA SER A 195 31.90 16.37 -6.88
C SER A 195 32.82 16.09 -5.70
N ALA A 196 32.78 16.95 -4.69
CA ALA A 196 33.33 16.70 -3.37
C ALA A 196 32.19 16.72 -2.35
N VAL A 197 32.09 15.65 -1.57
CA VAL A 197 31.05 15.49 -0.54
C VAL A 197 31.73 15.42 0.82
N GLU A 198 31.22 16.21 1.76
CA GLU A 198 31.52 16.11 3.18
C GLU A 198 30.22 15.80 3.92
N VAL A 199 30.23 14.78 4.77
CA VAL A 199 29.07 14.40 5.60
C VAL A 199 29.44 14.36 7.06
N GLU A 200 28.56 14.88 7.90
CA GLU A 200 28.59 14.66 9.35
C GLU A 200 27.62 13.54 9.69
N VAL A 201 28.12 12.56 10.44
CA VAL A 201 27.39 11.32 10.74
C VAL A 201 27.45 11.06 12.24
N SER A 202 26.30 10.82 12.85
CA SER A 202 26.23 10.36 14.24
C SER A 202 26.34 8.83 14.28
N SER A 203 27.33 8.31 14.99
CA SER A 203 27.48 6.87 15.23
C SER A 203 26.69 6.46 16.48
N LYS A 204 25.56 5.79 16.28
CA LYS A 204 24.70 5.29 17.36
C LYS A 204 25.07 3.83 17.65
N GLY A 205 25.53 3.56 18.87
CA GLY A 205 25.88 2.21 19.33
C GLY A 205 27.30 2.05 19.93
N GLN A 206 28.23 2.97 19.64
CA GLN A 206 29.59 3.00 20.22
C GLN A 206 29.89 4.33 20.93
N GLY A 207 28.96 4.81 21.77
CA GLY A 207 29.17 6.00 22.61
C GLY A 207 28.84 7.35 21.98
N GLU A 208 27.93 7.39 20.99
CA GLU A 208 27.45 8.61 20.29
C GLU A 208 28.56 9.61 19.96
N THR A 209 29.31 9.30 18.90
CA THR A 209 30.34 10.22 18.37
C THR A 209 29.92 10.78 17.02
N ASN A 210 30.17 12.07 16.80
CA ASN A 210 30.06 12.67 15.48
C ASN A 210 31.32 12.37 14.67
N LEU A 211 31.12 11.74 13.52
CA LEU A 211 32.15 11.42 12.53
C LEU A 211 32.02 12.40 11.36
N SER A 212 33.16 12.77 10.76
CA SER A 212 33.19 13.52 9.50
C SER A 212 33.87 12.68 8.44
N TRP A 213 33.20 12.51 7.31
CA TRP A 213 33.71 11.76 6.16
C TRP A 213 33.70 12.63 4.93
N ARG A 214 34.75 12.48 4.12
CA ARG A 214 34.94 13.27 2.91
C ARG A 214 35.40 12.40 1.77
N GLY A 215 34.75 12.55 0.62
CA GLY A 215 35.13 11.86 -0.61
C GLY A 215 34.98 12.75 -1.84
N LYS A 216 35.55 12.27 -2.95
CA LYS A 216 35.50 12.92 -4.26
C LYS A 216 35.14 11.88 -5.33
N GLY A 217 34.44 12.31 -6.37
CA GLY A 217 34.02 11.46 -7.48
C GLY A 217 33.48 12.30 -8.64
N ASN A 218 32.97 11.66 -9.69
CA ASN A 218 32.38 12.34 -10.85
C ASN A 218 30.90 12.69 -10.65
N GLY A 219 30.33 12.35 -9.50
CA GLY A 219 28.97 12.71 -9.09
C GLY A 219 28.78 12.60 -7.58
N ALA A 220 27.69 13.15 -7.07
CA ALA A 220 27.42 13.23 -5.63
C ALA A 220 27.45 11.86 -4.92
N LEU A 221 26.85 10.82 -5.51
CA LEU A 221 26.84 9.47 -4.93
C LEU A 221 28.22 8.80 -4.97
N GLU A 222 28.96 8.93 -6.07
CA GLU A 222 30.33 8.40 -6.18
C GLU A 222 31.25 9.08 -5.14
N ALA A 223 31.14 10.40 -5.00
CA ALA A 223 31.88 11.16 -4.01
C ALA A 223 31.51 10.77 -2.57
N LEU A 224 30.24 10.52 -2.28
CA LEU A 224 29.80 10.02 -0.98
C LEU A 224 30.37 8.63 -0.71
N VAL A 225 30.23 7.68 -1.64
CA VAL A 225 30.75 6.31 -1.52
C VAL A 225 32.26 6.31 -1.26
N ALA A 226 33.02 7.14 -1.99
CA ALA A 226 34.47 7.25 -1.81
C ALA A 226 34.90 7.76 -0.42
N GLY A 227 33.99 8.42 0.32
CA GLY A 227 34.25 8.90 1.69
C GLY A 227 33.85 7.92 2.79
N LEU A 228 33.10 6.85 2.48
CA LEU A 228 32.59 5.92 3.49
C LEU A 228 33.72 5.09 4.14
N PRO A 229 33.56 4.66 5.40
CA PRO A 229 34.56 3.87 6.10
C PRO A 229 34.60 2.39 5.65
N VAL A 230 33.69 1.99 4.76
CA VAL A 230 33.54 0.62 4.26
C VAL A 230 33.36 0.62 2.74
N PRO A 231 33.89 -0.39 2.03
CA PRO A 231 33.71 -0.50 0.59
C PRO A 231 32.25 -0.81 0.25
N VAL A 232 31.72 -0.02 -0.68
CA VAL A 232 30.32 -0.01 -1.09
C VAL A 232 30.24 0.00 -2.61
N GLU A 233 29.35 -0.84 -3.16
CA GLU A 233 28.99 -0.86 -4.57
C GLU A 233 27.50 -0.49 -4.72
N ILE A 234 27.21 0.52 -5.54
CA ILE A 234 25.82 0.85 -5.92
C ILE A 234 25.46 -0.04 -7.11
N MET A 235 24.42 -0.86 -6.94
CA MET A 235 23.97 -1.83 -7.92
C MET A 235 22.85 -1.29 -8.82
N ASP A 236 21.96 -0.47 -8.23
CA ASP A 236 20.84 0.16 -8.93
C ASP A 236 20.45 1.47 -8.23
N TYR A 237 19.90 2.41 -9.01
CA TYR A 237 19.43 3.70 -8.55
C TYR A 237 18.12 4.05 -9.25
N ASN A 238 17.08 4.35 -8.49
CA ASN A 238 15.82 4.88 -9.01
C ASN A 238 15.41 6.10 -8.19
N GLU A 239 14.80 7.08 -8.86
CA GLU A 239 14.23 8.26 -8.21
C GLU A 239 12.94 8.69 -8.89
N HIS A 240 12.04 9.28 -8.11
CA HIS A 240 10.87 9.99 -8.64
C HIS A 240 10.33 11.03 -7.65
N ALA A 241 9.44 11.89 -8.14
CA ALA A 241 8.77 12.89 -7.33
C ALA A 241 7.51 12.33 -6.65
N ILE A 242 7.34 12.59 -5.36
CA ILE A 242 6.09 12.41 -4.62
C ILE A 242 5.35 13.75 -4.62
N GLY A 243 4.17 13.76 -5.23
CA GLY A 243 3.36 14.96 -5.43
C GLY A 243 3.80 15.77 -6.65
N ALA A 244 3.37 17.04 -6.71
CA ALA A 244 3.62 17.93 -7.84
C ALA A 244 3.92 19.36 -7.39
N GLY A 245 4.59 20.13 -8.26
CA GLY A 245 4.96 21.52 -8.00
C GLY A 245 6.25 21.68 -7.21
N THR A 246 6.53 22.90 -6.76
CA THR A 246 7.80 23.28 -6.09
C THR A 246 7.99 22.67 -4.70
N ASN A 247 6.94 22.10 -4.12
CA ASN A 247 6.95 21.47 -2.80
C ASN A 247 6.88 19.93 -2.89
N ALA A 248 7.07 19.38 -4.09
CA ALA A 248 7.15 17.94 -4.27
C ALA A 248 8.39 17.39 -3.54
N LYS A 249 8.25 16.20 -2.96
CA LYS A 249 9.38 15.49 -2.34
C LYS A 249 10.04 14.59 -3.37
N ALA A 250 11.34 14.38 -3.26
CA ALA A 250 12.05 13.33 -3.97
C ALA A 250 12.05 12.05 -3.15
N ALA A 251 11.71 10.93 -3.79
CA ALA A 251 11.95 9.59 -3.27
C ALA A 251 13.09 8.94 -4.05
N ALA A 252 14.12 8.50 -3.34
CA ALA A 252 15.26 7.82 -3.90
C ALA A 252 15.35 6.38 -3.35
N TYR A 253 15.69 5.45 -4.23
CA TYR A 253 15.85 4.03 -3.94
C TYR A 253 17.23 3.59 -4.42
N ILE A 254 18.03 3.02 -3.52
CA ILE A 254 19.38 2.56 -3.82
C ILE A 254 19.48 1.07 -3.49
N GLU A 255 19.85 0.25 -4.46
CA GLU A 255 20.31 -1.11 -4.21
C GLU A 255 21.82 -1.08 -3.99
N LEU A 256 22.27 -1.53 -2.83
CA LEU A 256 23.64 -1.35 -2.36
C LEU A 256 24.22 -2.66 -1.86
N ARG A 257 25.48 -2.92 -2.21
CA ARG A 257 26.29 -4.03 -1.71
C ARG A 257 27.43 -3.50 -0.84
N VAL A 258 27.54 -4.02 0.38
CA VAL A 258 28.64 -3.72 1.32
C VAL A 258 29.56 -4.94 1.40
N ASN A 259 30.88 -4.76 1.33
CA ASN A 259 31.87 -5.84 1.53
C ASN A 259 31.67 -7.09 0.65
N GLY A 260 31.10 -6.96 -0.56
CA GLY A 260 30.84 -8.11 -1.43
C GLY A 260 29.63 -8.99 -1.02
N GLU A 261 28.87 -8.59 0.00
CA GLU A 261 27.72 -9.36 0.51
C GLU A 261 26.48 -9.28 -0.42
N ARG A 262 25.36 -9.82 0.06
CA ARG A 262 24.06 -9.67 -0.59
C ARG A 262 23.71 -8.17 -0.69
N ALA A 263 23.22 -7.76 -1.85
CA ALA A 263 22.74 -6.41 -2.05
C ALA A 263 21.39 -6.21 -1.35
N VAL A 264 21.21 -5.05 -0.72
CA VAL A 264 20.00 -4.65 0.01
C VAL A 264 19.53 -3.29 -0.48
N HIS A 265 18.24 -3.01 -0.36
CA HIS A 265 17.69 -1.71 -0.74
C HIS A 265 17.69 -0.71 0.42
N GLY A 266 17.83 0.56 0.10
CA GLY A 266 17.57 1.68 1.00
C GLY A 266 16.63 2.68 0.36
N VAL A 267 15.91 3.41 1.22
CA VAL A 267 14.95 4.44 0.81
C VAL A 267 15.30 5.74 1.49
N GLY A 268 15.26 6.83 0.73
CA GLY A 268 15.35 8.18 1.26
C GLY A 268 14.25 9.03 0.66
N ILE A 269 13.54 9.78 1.51
CA ILE A 269 12.55 10.77 1.10
C ILE A 269 12.94 12.11 1.69
N ASP A 270 13.03 13.12 0.85
CA ASP A 270 13.36 14.49 1.24
C ASP A 270 12.83 15.51 0.21
N GLU A 271 12.72 16.78 0.57
CA GLU A 271 12.39 17.85 -0.38
C GLU A 271 13.56 18.11 -1.35
N ASN A 272 14.78 17.80 -0.93
CA ASN A 272 15.98 17.93 -1.75
C ASN A 272 16.41 16.57 -2.33
N ILE A 273 16.58 16.51 -3.66
CA ILE A 273 16.95 15.29 -4.40
C ILE A 273 18.25 14.67 -3.85
N THR A 274 19.32 15.46 -3.72
CA THR A 274 20.60 15.00 -3.19
C THR A 274 20.47 14.43 -1.77
N THR A 275 19.69 15.10 -0.92
CA THR A 275 19.44 14.66 0.46
C THR A 275 18.66 13.35 0.48
N ALA A 276 17.66 13.19 -0.40
CA ALA A 276 16.93 11.94 -0.55
C ALA A 276 17.87 10.80 -0.99
N SER A 277 18.74 11.02 -1.98
CA SER A 277 19.71 10.01 -2.42
C SER A 277 20.70 9.63 -1.31
N PHE A 278 21.17 10.60 -0.52
CA PHE A 278 22.09 10.33 0.59
C PHE A 278 21.38 9.54 1.70
N LYS A 279 20.16 9.93 2.08
CA LYS A 279 19.33 9.17 3.03
C LYS A 279 19.11 7.72 2.55
N ALA A 280 18.83 7.52 1.27
CA ALA A 280 18.66 6.18 0.69
C ALA A 280 19.94 5.35 0.81
N LEU A 281 21.11 5.94 0.58
CA LEU A 281 22.40 5.26 0.75
C LEU A 281 22.64 4.87 2.21
N PHE A 282 22.43 5.79 3.16
CA PHE A 282 22.60 5.50 4.59
C PHE A 282 21.60 4.44 5.08
N SER A 283 20.36 4.49 4.60
CA SER A 283 19.35 3.45 4.83
C SER A 283 19.86 2.08 4.40
N ALA A 284 20.35 1.94 3.16
CA ALA A 284 20.86 0.66 2.66
C ALA A 284 22.10 0.18 3.41
N LEU A 285 23.05 1.09 3.69
CA LEU A 285 24.27 0.81 4.45
C LEU A 285 23.94 0.26 5.84
N ASN A 286 23.06 0.93 6.57
CA ASN A 286 22.65 0.54 7.92
C ASN A 286 21.94 -0.80 7.96
N ARG A 287 21.06 -1.06 6.98
CA ARG A 287 20.38 -2.35 6.84
C ARG A 287 21.38 -3.47 6.55
N SER A 288 22.33 -3.25 5.65
CA SER A 288 23.37 -4.25 5.34
C SER A 288 24.23 -4.57 6.57
N LEU A 289 24.67 -3.56 7.32
CA LEU A 289 25.46 -3.75 8.53
C LEU A 289 24.68 -4.47 9.64
N SER A 290 23.38 -4.18 9.77
CA SER A 290 22.50 -4.84 10.73
C SER A 290 22.30 -6.32 10.40
N GLU A 291 22.12 -6.67 9.12
CA GLU A 291 22.04 -8.06 8.68
C GLU A 291 23.35 -8.82 8.92
N GLN A 292 24.51 -8.18 8.70
CA GLN A 292 25.82 -8.79 8.98
C GLN A 292 26.03 -9.06 10.47
N GLN A 293 25.64 -8.12 11.34
CA GLN A 293 25.71 -8.31 12.79
C GLN A 293 24.78 -9.45 13.24
N ALA A 294 23.56 -9.53 12.70
CA ALA A 294 22.62 -10.60 13.01
C ALA A 294 23.08 -11.99 12.55
N LYS A 295 23.87 -12.09 11.48
CA LYS A 295 24.49 -13.36 11.05
C LYS A 295 25.70 -13.77 11.90
N ALA A 296 26.38 -12.80 12.50
CA ALA A 296 27.58 -13.03 13.31
C ALA A 296 27.26 -13.38 14.77
N ALA A 297 26.04 -13.08 15.24
CA ALA A 297 25.52 -13.41 16.56
C ALA A 297 24.87 -14.81 16.59
#